data_AF-A0A0G0VET9-F1
#
_entry.id   AF-A0A0G0VET9-F1
#
_cell.length_a   1.000
_cell.length_b   1.000
_cell.length_c   1.000
_cell.angle_alpha   90.00
_cell.angle_beta   90.00
_cell.angle_gamma   90.00
#
_symmetry.space_group_name_H-M   'P 1'
#
loop_
_entity.id
_entity.type
_entity.pdbx_description
1 polymer ?
#
loop_
_entity_poly.entity_id
_entity_poly.type
_entity_poly.pdbx_seq_one_letter_code
_entity_poly.pdbx_strand_id
1 'polypeptide(L)'
;QVLSIEAQLTELREFAKQQNLFVVKEFYESKTAKEPGREVFNKMLGEIEKGFASGILAWNPDRLARNSIDGGKVIYFVDTLKIVALKFPTFWFEATPQGKFMLSVAFGQAKYYTDNLRENILRGIRQKIRRGELSAKAPLGYFNEPRLRTIEPDKKTFHKVRSERMFRGIGIGNRGIEGIGDSHHCFINNVV
;
A
#
# COMPACT_ATOMS: atom_id res chain seq x y z
N GLN A 1 5.52 4.46 -14.60
CA GLN A 1 5.12 3.05 -14.51
C GLN A 1 5.92 2.43 -13.37
N VAL A 2 5.28 1.80 -12.38
CA VAL A 2 6.02 1.12 -11.29
C VAL A 2 6.72 -0.09 -11.91
N LEU A 3 8.06 -0.16 -11.79
CA LEU A 3 8.88 -1.27 -12.27
C LEU A 3 8.38 -2.61 -11.71
N SER A 4 8.52 -3.70 -12.47
CA SER A 4 8.24 -5.05 -11.95
C SER A 4 9.14 -5.34 -10.74
N ILE A 5 8.72 -6.28 -9.89
CA ILE A 5 9.52 -6.69 -8.72
C ILE A 5 10.90 -7.22 -9.18
N GLU A 6 10.94 -7.95 -10.28
CA GLU A 6 12.19 -8.46 -10.87
C GLU A 6 13.13 -7.35 -11.34
N ALA A 7 12.58 -6.30 -11.97
CA ALA A 7 13.39 -5.16 -12.38
C ALA A 7 13.96 -4.41 -11.17
N GLN A 8 13.17 -4.26 -10.09
CA GLN A 8 13.65 -3.66 -8.84
C GLN A 8 14.76 -4.50 -8.19
N LEU A 9 14.62 -5.83 -8.16
CA LEU A 9 15.67 -6.72 -7.61
C LEU A 9 16.95 -6.66 -8.43
N THR A 10 16.85 -6.56 -9.75
CA THR A 10 18.01 -6.44 -10.64
C THR A 10 18.77 -5.15 -10.34
N GLU A 11 18.06 -4.01 -10.26
CA GLU A 11 18.64 -2.71 -9.92
C GLU A 11 19.29 -2.72 -8.53
N LEU A 12 18.66 -3.37 -7.54
CA LEU A 12 19.23 -3.49 -6.19
C LEU A 12 20.51 -4.33 -6.18
N ARG A 13 20.57 -5.42 -6.95
CA ARG A 13 21.78 -6.25 -7.07
C ARG A 13 22.92 -5.50 -7.75
N GLU A 14 22.61 -4.72 -8.78
CA GLU A 14 23.60 -3.86 -9.46
C GLU A 14 24.12 -2.77 -8.51
N PHE A 15 23.23 -2.10 -7.79
CA PHE A 15 23.60 -1.11 -6.79
C PHE A 15 24.46 -1.70 -5.67
N ALA A 16 24.11 -2.90 -5.18
CA ALA A 16 24.92 -3.61 -4.19
C ALA A 16 26.34 -3.89 -4.68
N LYS A 17 26.49 -4.32 -5.94
CA LYS A 17 27.80 -4.54 -6.56
C LYS A 17 28.60 -3.24 -6.70
N GLN A 18 27.97 -2.17 -7.16
CA GLN A 18 28.63 -0.87 -7.33
C GLN A 18 29.12 -0.28 -6.00
N GLN A 19 28.38 -0.52 -4.91
CA GLN A 19 28.71 -0.02 -3.58
C GLN A 19 29.50 -1.04 -2.73
N ASN A 20 29.96 -2.15 -3.31
CA ASN A 20 30.66 -3.24 -2.63
C ASN A 20 29.93 -3.75 -1.37
N LEU A 21 28.61 -3.84 -1.44
CA LEU A 21 27.76 -4.34 -0.35
C LEU A 21 27.65 -5.86 -0.40
N PHE A 22 27.85 -6.52 0.74
CA PHE A 22 27.61 -7.95 0.87
C PHE A 22 26.14 -8.24 1.21
N VAL A 23 25.44 -8.91 0.30
CA VAL A 23 24.03 -9.26 0.47
C VAL A 23 23.92 -10.61 1.19
N VAL A 24 23.57 -10.57 2.48
CA VAL A 24 23.39 -11.78 3.31
C VAL A 24 22.15 -12.57 2.88
N LYS A 25 21.05 -11.87 2.58
CA LYS A 25 19.76 -12.47 2.26
C LYS A 25 18.86 -11.46 1.54
N GLU A 26 18.05 -11.95 0.61
CA GLU A 26 17.04 -11.16 -0.10
C GLU A 26 15.64 -11.44 0.47
N PHE A 27 14.89 -10.38 0.74
CA PHE A 27 13.51 -10.45 1.24
C PHE A 27 12.56 -9.81 0.22
N TYR A 28 11.48 -10.50 -0.14
CA TYR A 28 10.47 -9.98 -1.06
C TYR A 28 9.04 -10.24 -0.54
N GLU A 29 8.18 -9.22 -0.65
CA GLU A 29 6.74 -9.31 -0.34
C GLU A 29 5.94 -8.92 -1.58
N SER A 30 5.18 -9.86 -2.14
CA SER A 30 4.21 -9.52 -3.19
C SER A 30 2.97 -8.88 -2.59
N LYS A 31 2.42 -7.85 -3.25
CA LYS A 31 1.19 -7.16 -2.82
C LYS A 31 -0.06 -8.06 -2.84
N THR A 32 0.04 -9.28 -3.38
CA THR A 32 -1.08 -10.17 -3.70
C THR A 32 -1.39 -11.21 -2.62
N ALA A 33 -0.52 -11.38 -1.61
CA ALA A 33 -0.86 -12.24 -0.47
C ALA A 33 -1.95 -11.54 0.34
N LYS A 34 -3.16 -12.12 0.32
CA LYS A 34 -4.39 -11.64 0.98
C LYS A 34 -4.32 -11.66 2.52
N GLU A 35 -3.14 -11.88 3.10
CA GLU A 35 -2.97 -11.99 4.54
C GLU A 35 -2.60 -10.63 5.15
N PRO A 36 -3.32 -10.19 6.19
CA PRO A 36 -2.99 -8.98 6.92
C PRO A 36 -1.72 -9.23 7.75
N GLY A 37 -0.57 -8.79 7.24
CA GLY A 37 0.68 -8.93 7.99
C GLY A 37 1.90 -8.48 7.21
N ARG A 38 2.91 -7.99 7.93
CA ARG A 38 4.24 -7.62 7.43
C ARG A 38 5.25 -8.67 7.89
N GLU A 39 4.94 -9.95 7.69
CA GLU A 39 5.71 -11.05 8.26
C GLU A 39 7.14 -11.10 7.76
N VAL A 40 7.37 -10.88 6.47
CA VAL A 40 8.70 -10.93 5.88
C VAL A 40 9.50 -9.72 6.34
N PHE A 41 8.88 -8.54 6.39
CA PHE A 41 9.49 -7.34 6.97
C PHE A 41 9.85 -7.53 8.46
N ASN A 42 8.97 -8.11 9.27
CA ASN A 42 9.24 -8.40 10.67
C ASN A 42 10.36 -9.46 10.83
N LYS A 43 10.41 -10.48 9.96
CA LYS A 43 11.50 -11.46 9.93
C LYS A 43 12.85 -10.79 9.60
N MET A 44 12.88 -9.90 8.60
CA MET A 44 14.06 -9.12 8.25
C MET A 44 14.55 -8.27 9.44
N LEU A 45 13.65 -7.51 10.09
CA LEU A 45 14.02 -6.74 11.27
C LEU A 45 14.51 -7.64 12.42
N GLY A 46 13.89 -8.81 12.61
CA GLY A 46 14.32 -9.79 13.60
C GLY A 46 15.71 -10.37 13.32
N GLU A 47 16.12 -10.53 12.05
CA GLU A 47 17.48 -10.94 11.70
C GLU A 47 18.51 -9.84 11.98
N ILE A 48 18.16 -8.58 11.73
CA ILE A 48 19.00 -7.41 12.08
C ILE A 48 19.16 -7.30 13.59
N GLU A 49 18.07 -7.49 14.34
CA GLU A 49 18.10 -7.46 15.80
C GLU A 49 18.98 -8.55 16.41
N LYS A 50 19.09 -9.71 15.76
CA LYS A 50 20.00 -10.80 16.15
C LYS A 50 21.45 -10.57 15.71
N GLY A 51 21.73 -9.51 14.94
CA GLY A 51 23.07 -9.18 14.46
C GLY A 51 23.52 -9.95 13.22
N PHE A 52 22.61 -10.64 12.50
CA PHE A 52 22.96 -11.31 11.25
C PHE A 52 23.23 -10.35 10.09
N ALA A 53 22.70 -9.13 10.17
CA ALA A 53 22.93 -8.06 9.21
C ALA A 53 22.93 -6.71 9.93
N SER A 54 23.73 -5.76 9.43
CA SER A 54 23.86 -4.41 9.96
C SER A 54 23.34 -3.33 8.99
N GLY A 55 22.69 -3.74 7.90
CA GLY A 55 22.23 -2.83 6.87
C GLY A 55 20.99 -3.31 6.12
N ILE A 56 20.31 -2.36 5.50
CA ILE A 56 19.16 -2.59 4.63
C ILE A 56 19.42 -1.86 3.32
N LEU A 57 19.30 -2.60 2.22
CA LEU A 57 19.25 -2.05 0.88
C LEU A 57 17.82 -2.22 0.35
N ALA A 58 17.13 -1.11 0.08
CA ALA A 58 15.77 -1.11 -0.44
C ALA A 58 15.66 -0.15 -1.63
N TRP A 59 14.71 -0.41 -2.54
CA TRP A 59 14.59 0.39 -3.76
C TRP A 59 14.22 1.86 -3.46
N ASN A 60 13.25 2.06 -2.58
CA ASN A 60 12.76 3.38 -2.17
C ASN A 60 12.14 3.27 -0.77
N PRO A 61 12.14 4.35 0.04
CA PRO A 61 11.45 4.40 1.32
C PRO A 61 9.99 3.89 1.29
N ASP A 62 9.23 4.16 0.21
CA ASP A 62 7.83 3.69 0.05
C ASP A 62 7.70 2.15 -0.02
N ARG A 63 8.78 1.45 -0.41
CA ARG A 63 8.85 -0.01 -0.44
C ARG A 63 9.34 -0.62 0.86
N LEU A 64 10.07 0.13 1.66
CA LEU A 64 10.56 -0.32 2.94
C LEU A 64 9.48 -0.26 4.02
N ALA A 65 8.81 0.89 4.17
CA ALA A 65 7.77 1.10 5.18
C ALA A 65 6.44 1.56 4.56
N ARG A 66 5.38 0.77 4.76
CA ARG A 66 4.04 1.07 4.22
C ARG A 66 3.13 1.81 5.20
N ASN A 67 3.46 1.80 6.48
CA ASN A 67 2.68 2.43 7.52
C ASN A 67 3.61 3.12 8.53
N SER A 68 3.01 3.91 9.43
CA SER A 68 3.73 4.69 10.43
C SER A 68 4.46 3.83 11.47
N ILE A 69 3.97 2.61 11.76
CA ILE A 69 4.59 1.69 12.71
C ILE A 69 5.89 1.13 12.12
N ASP A 70 5.85 0.66 10.88
CA ASP A 70 7.02 0.12 10.18
C ASP A 70 8.11 1.18 10.05
N GLY A 71 7.71 2.40 9.66
CA GLY A 71 8.64 3.53 9.50
C GLY A 71 9.31 3.89 10.83
N GLY A 72 8.52 3.97 11.91
CA GLY A 72 9.03 4.21 13.26
C GLY A 72 10.02 3.14 13.73
N LYS A 73 9.76 1.86 13.44
CA LYS A 73 10.69 0.77 13.77
C LYS A 73 12.02 0.91 13.04
N VAL A 74 12.02 1.25 11.75
CA VAL A 74 13.25 1.45 10.98
C VAL A 74 14.05 2.62 11.55
N ILE A 75 13.40 3.76 11.83
CA ILE A 75 14.05 4.92 12.43
C ILE A 75 14.66 4.57 13.80
N TYR A 76 13.91 3.87 14.65
CA TYR A 76 14.39 3.40 15.94
C TYR A 76 15.61 2.48 15.81
N PHE A 77 15.66 1.62 14.79
CA PHE A 77 16.81 0.74 14.54
C PHE A 77 18.04 1.51 14.04
N VAL A 78 17.82 2.60 13.30
CA VAL A 78 18.90 3.53 12.93
C VAL A 78 19.38 4.31 14.17
N ASP A 79 18.47 4.75 15.04
CA ASP A 79 18.80 5.45 16.29
C ASP A 79 19.62 4.60 17.25
N THR A 80 19.25 3.32 17.37
CA THR A 80 19.94 2.35 18.22
C THR A 80 21.17 1.72 17.57
N LEU A 81 21.58 2.20 16.38
CA LEU A 81 22.73 1.71 15.61
C LEU A 81 22.65 0.21 15.23
N LYS A 82 21.46 -0.40 15.31
CA LYS A 82 21.22 -1.75 14.78
C LYS A 82 21.28 -1.75 13.25
N ILE A 83 20.77 -0.68 12.63
CA ILE A 83 20.94 -0.42 11.20
C ILE A 83 22.01 0.66 11.04
N VAL A 84 23.20 0.24 10.63
CA VAL A 84 24.35 1.11 10.35
C VAL A 84 24.31 1.58 8.89
N ALA A 85 23.95 0.69 7.96
CA ALA A 85 23.93 0.98 6.54
C ALA A 85 22.51 0.89 5.96
N LEU A 86 21.81 2.02 5.88
CA LEU A 86 20.53 2.13 5.18
C LEU A 86 20.75 2.83 3.83
N LYS A 87 20.49 2.15 2.72
CA LYS A 87 20.74 2.66 1.37
C LYS A 87 19.54 2.46 0.45
N PHE A 88 19.37 3.42 -0.46
CA PHE A 88 18.37 3.36 -1.53
C PHE A 88 18.95 3.87 -2.85
N PRO A 89 18.68 3.21 -3.99
CA PRO A 89 19.02 3.75 -5.32
C PRO A 89 18.31 5.07 -5.62
N THR A 90 17.05 5.24 -5.19
CA THR A 90 16.23 6.41 -5.56
C THR A 90 16.18 7.50 -4.48
N PHE A 91 16.87 7.32 -3.36
CA PHE A 91 16.78 8.23 -2.22
C PHE A 91 18.10 8.29 -1.46
N TRP A 92 18.67 9.49 -1.36
CA TRP A 92 19.87 9.70 -0.56
C TRP A 92 19.53 9.77 0.92
N PHE A 93 20.21 8.95 1.72
CA PHE A 93 20.04 8.91 3.17
C PHE A 93 21.38 8.84 3.89
N GLU A 94 21.49 9.62 4.95
CA GLU A 94 22.57 9.58 5.93
C GLU A 94 21.97 9.54 7.33
N ALA A 95 22.64 8.86 8.28
CA ALA A 95 22.18 8.70 9.65
C ALA A 95 22.37 9.95 10.53
N THR A 96 22.27 11.15 9.95
CA THR A 96 22.26 12.44 10.65
C THR A 96 20.87 12.75 11.21
N PRO A 97 20.72 13.62 12.22
CA PRO A 97 19.41 14.04 12.70
C PRO A 97 18.50 14.57 11.58
N GLN A 98 19.06 15.33 10.64
CA GLN A 98 18.39 15.83 9.46
C GLN A 98 17.97 14.69 8.52
N GLY A 99 18.86 13.73 8.27
CA GLY A 99 18.54 12.57 7.44
C GLY A 99 17.43 11.69 8.02
N LYS A 100 17.42 11.48 9.34
CA LYS A 100 16.34 10.77 10.05
C LYS A 100 15.00 11.50 9.97
N PHE A 101 15.02 12.82 10.09
CA PHE A 101 13.83 13.65 9.87
C PHE A 101 13.31 13.50 8.43
N MET A 102 14.18 13.63 7.43
CA MET A 102 13.81 13.47 6.02
C MET A 102 13.28 12.06 5.71
N LEU A 103 13.86 11.03 6.32
CA LEU A 103 13.37 9.65 6.19
C LEU A 103 11.96 9.49 6.78
N SER A 104 11.70 10.14 7.92
CA SER A 104 10.38 10.16 8.57
C SER A 104 9.34 10.83 7.69
N VAL A 105 9.70 11.96 7.06
CA VAL A 105 8.84 12.65 6.08
C VAL A 105 8.58 11.76 4.86
N ALA A 106 9.59 11.08 4.33
CA ALA A 106 9.43 10.17 3.19
C ALA A 106 8.48 9.01 3.50
N PHE A 107 8.58 8.40 4.68
CA PHE A 107 7.62 7.38 5.13
C PHE A 107 6.21 7.95 5.31
N GLY A 108 6.08 9.17 5.84
CA GLY A 108 4.81 9.87 5.94
C GLY A 108 4.16 10.13 4.57
N GLN A 109 4.96 10.55 3.59
CA GLN A 109 4.51 10.80 2.22
C GLN A 109 4.02 9.52 1.54
N ALA A 110 4.72 8.39 1.73
CA ALA A 110 4.30 7.10 1.19
C ALA A 110 2.94 6.64 1.74
N LYS A 111 2.71 6.82 3.05
CA LYS A 111 1.42 6.56 3.70
C LYS A 111 0.34 7.49 3.16
N TYR A 112 0.60 8.79 3.13
CA TYR A 112 -0.33 9.79 2.59
C TYR A 112 -0.76 9.46 1.16
N TYR A 113 0.18 9.08 0.29
CA TYR A 113 -0.14 8.72 -1.09
C TYR A 113 -1.12 7.55 -1.16
N THR A 114 -0.89 6.51 -0.35
CA THR A 114 -1.73 5.31 -0.31
C THR A 114 -3.13 5.64 0.22
N ASP A 115 -3.21 6.41 1.30
CA ASP A 115 -4.49 6.82 1.91
C ASP A 115 -5.27 7.76 0.99
N ASN A 116 -4.60 8.72 0.35
CA ASN A 116 -5.22 9.62 -0.62
C ASN A 116 -5.73 8.86 -1.86
N LEU A 117 -4.97 7.87 -2.35
CA LEU A 117 -5.44 7.01 -3.44
C LEU A 117 -6.71 6.26 -3.04
N ARG A 118 -6.76 5.72 -1.82
CA ARG A 118 -7.95 5.05 -1.27
C ARG A 118 -9.14 6.00 -1.19
N GLU A 119 -8.95 7.21 -0.66
CA GLU A 119 -10.01 8.21 -0.58
C GLU A 119 -10.54 8.59 -1.97
N ASN A 120 -9.66 8.78 -2.95
CA ASN A 120 -10.06 9.07 -4.33
C ASN A 120 -10.87 7.92 -4.97
N ILE A 121 -10.48 6.67 -4.72
CA ILE A 121 -11.26 5.49 -5.16
C ILE A 121 -12.65 5.49 -4.50
N LEU A 122 -12.72 5.69 -3.19
CA LEU A 122 -13.99 5.74 -2.45
C LEU A 122 -14.87 6.92 -2.88
N ARG A 123 -14.26 8.06 -3.23
CA ARG A 123 -14.96 9.22 -3.81
C ARG A 123 -15.57 8.85 -5.16
N GLY A 124 -14.81 8.18 -6.03
CA GLY A 124 -15.30 7.68 -7.31
C GLY A 124 -16.47 6.72 -7.16
N ILE A 125 -16.37 5.76 -6.23
CA ILE A 125 -17.46 4.81 -5.91
C ILE A 125 -18.70 5.56 -5.42
N ARG A 126 -18.54 6.53 -4.50
CA ARG A 126 -19.66 7.36 -4.01
C ARG A 126 -20.34 8.13 -5.13
N GLN A 127 -19.59 8.69 -6.08
CA GLN A 127 -20.15 9.40 -7.23
C GLN A 127 -20.97 8.48 -8.14
N LYS A 128 -20.48 7.26 -8.41
CA LYS A 128 -21.22 6.26 -9.17
C LYS A 128 -22.53 5.87 -8.50
N ILE A 129 -22.50 5.61 -7.19
CA ILE A 129 -23.71 5.29 -6.42
C ILE A 129 -24.73 6.43 -6.48
N ARG A 130 -24.29 7.70 -6.37
CA ARG A 130 -25.17 8.88 -6.51
C ARG A 130 -25.82 8.98 -7.90
N ARG A 131 -25.15 8.49 -8.94
CA ARG A 131 -25.68 8.45 -10.32
C ARG A 131 -26.53 7.20 -10.61
N GLY A 132 -26.74 6.33 -9.62
CA GLY A 132 -27.43 5.05 -9.80
C GLY A 132 -26.61 4.03 -10.59
N GLU A 133 -25.30 4.24 -10.75
CA GLU A 133 -24.39 3.34 -11.46
C GLU A 133 -23.89 2.23 -10.52
N LEU A 134 -23.87 0.99 -11.03
CA LEU A 134 -23.35 -0.15 -10.27
C LEU A 134 -21.81 -0.08 -10.20
N SER A 135 -21.24 -0.03 -8.99
CA SER A 135 -19.80 -0.14 -8.76
C SER A 135 -19.29 -1.58 -8.58
N ALA A 136 -20.20 -2.57 -8.65
CA ALA A 136 -19.89 -3.97 -8.41
C ALA A 136 -19.44 -4.70 -9.70
N LYS A 137 -19.10 -5.98 -9.57
CA LYS A 137 -18.84 -6.86 -10.71
C LYS A 137 -20.07 -6.85 -11.63
N ALA A 138 -19.85 -6.71 -12.93
CA ALA A 138 -20.92 -6.74 -13.92
C ALA A 138 -21.80 -8.00 -13.73
N PRO A 139 -23.14 -7.83 -13.70
CA PRO A 139 -24.05 -8.96 -13.69
C PRO A 139 -23.91 -9.76 -14.99
N LEU A 140 -24.39 -11.01 -14.96
CA LEU A 140 -24.34 -11.90 -16.12
C LEU A 140 -24.99 -11.20 -17.33
N GLY A 141 -24.38 -11.30 -18.52
CA GLY A 141 -24.81 -10.57 -19.73
C GLY A 141 -24.23 -9.16 -19.91
N TYR A 142 -23.46 -8.68 -18.93
CA TYR A 142 -22.74 -7.41 -18.98
C TYR A 142 -21.25 -7.65 -18.68
N PHE A 143 -20.38 -6.73 -19.11
CA PHE A 143 -18.96 -6.74 -18.78
C PHE A 143 -18.53 -5.40 -18.19
N ASN A 144 -17.50 -5.44 -17.35
CA ASN A 144 -16.85 -4.22 -16.86
C ASN A 144 -15.91 -3.72 -17.94
N GLU A 145 -16.23 -2.61 -18.60
CA GLU A 145 -15.33 -1.95 -19.55
C GLU A 145 -14.24 -1.21 -18.77
N PRO A 146 -12.98 -1.70 -18.76
CA PRO A 146 -11.94 -1.16 -17.88
C PRO A 146 -11.57 0.28 -18.23
N ARG A 147 -11.73 0.70 -19.50
CA ARG A 147 -11.34 2.04 -19.97
C ARG A 147 -12.34 3.11 -19.52
N LEU A 148 -13.62 2.83 -19.67
CA LEU A 148 -14.70 3.74 -19.30
C LEU A 148 -15.09 3.58 -17.82
N ARG A 149 -14.62 2.51 -17.18
CA ARG A 149 -15.00 2.11 -15.82
C ARG A 149 -16.52 1.99 -15.67
N THR A 150 -17.23 1.69 -16.74
CA THR A 150 -18.68 1.48 -16.82
C THR A 150 -19.01 0.00 -16.99
N ILE A 151 -20.27 -0.34 -16.77
CA ILE A 151 -20.78 -1.68 -17.04
C ILE A 151 -21.54 -1.60 -18.36
N GLU A 152 -21.05 -2.31 -19.37
CA GLU A 152 -21.65 -2.31 -20.70
C GLU A 152 -22.29 -3.65 -21.03
N PRO A 153 -23.39 -3.64 -21.80
CA PRO A 153 -24.04 -4.88 -22.23
C PRO A 153 -23.13 -5.67 -23.17
N ASP A 154 -22.90 -6.94 -22.87
CA ASP A 154 -22.16 -7.84 -23.75
C ASP A 154 -23.07 -8.33 -24.87
N LYS A 155 -22.87 -7.84 -26.10
CA LYS A 155 -23.67 -8.18 -27.28
C LYS A 155 -23.84 -9.70 -27.51
N LYS A 156 -22.92 -10.55 -27.04
CA LYS A 156 -23.01 -12.02 -27.19
C LYS A 156 -23.91 -12.69 -26.15
N THR A 157 -23.98 -12.12 -24.95
CA THR A 157 -24.58 -12.75 -23.77
C THR A 157 -25.86 -12.05 -23.33
N PHE A 158 -26.06 -10.80 -23.76
CA PHE A 158 -27.20 -9.94 -23.45
C PHE A 158 -28.56 -10.56 -23.82
N HIS A 159 -28.62 -11.30 -24.94
CA HIS A 159 -29.84 -11.97 -25.40
C HIS A 159 -30.34 -13.08 -24.45
N LYS A 160 -29.45 -13.67 -23.64
CA LYS A 160 -29.80 -14.74 -22.68
C LYS A 160 -30.39 -14.22 -21.37
N VAL A 161 -30.19 -12.93 -21.07
CA VAL A 161 -30.63 -12.31 -19.80
C VAL A 161 -32.02 -11.67 -19.94
N ARG A 162 -32.49 -11.46 -21.18
CA ARG A 162 -33.83 -10.90 -21.46
C ARG A 162 -34.98 -11.84 -21.06
N SER A 163 -34.73 -13.14 -20.88
CA SER A 163 -35.75 -14.15 -20.54
C SER A 163 -36.01 -14.31 -19.04
N GLU A 164 -35.10 -13.89 -18.16
CA GLU A 164 -35.28 -14.01 -16.72
C GLU A 164 -35.42 -12.65 -16.05
N ARG A 165 -36.58 -12.44 -15.41
CA ARG A 165 -36.94 -11.26 -14.62
C ARG A 165 -35.83 -10.91 -13.59
N MET A 166 -34.97 -9.94 -13.90
CA MET A 166 -34.02 -9.37 -12.93
C MET A 166 -34.06 -7.83 -12.86
N PHE A 167 -35.20 -7.23 -13.22
CA PHE A 167 -35.39 -5.77 -13.20
C PHE A 167 -36.12 -5.21 -11.96
N ARG A 168 -36.47 -6.05 -10.97
CA ARG A 168 -37.05 -5.58 -9.69
C ARG A 168 -36.02 -5.70 -8.57
N GLY A 169 -35.24 -4.64 -8.39
CA GLY A 169 -34.26 -4.54 -7.30
C GLY A 169 -33.17 -3.49 -7.52
N ILE A 170 -33.17 -2.79 -8.67
CA ILE A 170 -32.16 -1.78 -9.01
C ILE A 170 -32.59 -0.35 -8.59
N GLY A 171 -33.76 -0.20 -7.97
CA GLY A 171 -34.23 1.07 -7.41
C GLY A 171 -34.91 0.86 -6.08
N ILE A 172 -34.64 1.78 -5.16
CA ILE A 172 -35.22 1.95 -3.81
C ILE A 172 -34.46 1.20 -2.70
N GLY A 173 -33.59 1.96 -2.05
CA GLY A 173 -32.96 1.61 -0.80
C GLY A 173 -32.28 2.83 -0.17
N ASN A 174 -33.00 3.95 -0.09
CA ASN A 174 -32.69 5.06 0.81
C ASN A 174 -32.63 4.49 2.24
N ARG A 175 -31.46 4.06 2.70
CA ARG A 175 -31.12 4.04 4.11
C ARG A 175 -29.86 4.86 4.26
N GLY A 176 -30.09 6.13 4.64
CA GLY A 176 -29.03 7.03 5.06
C GLY A 176 -28.23 6.36 6.17
N ILE A 177 -26.92 6.42 6.03
CA ILE A 177 -25.99 6.12 7.12
C ILE A 177 -25.92 7.42 7.93
N GLU A 178 -26.99 7.73 8.66
CA GLU A 178 -26.97 8.81 9.64
C GLU A 178 -26.35 8.29 10.94
N GLY A 179 -25.35 9.02 11.42
CA GLY A 179 -24.99 9.05 12.83
C GLY A 179 -24.16 7.87 13.34
N ILE A 180 -22.87 7.86 13.03
CA ILE A 180 -21.88 7.38 14.00
C ILE A 180 -21.01 8.61 14.31
N GLY A 181 -21.41 9.36 15.33
CA GLY A 181 -20.52 10.32 15.95
C GLY A 181 -19.50 9.52 16.75
N ASP A 182 -18.26 9.47 16.28
CA ASP A 182 -17.19 8.80 16.99
C ASP A 182 -16.87 9.59 18.27
N SER A 183 -17.36 9.13 19.42
CA SER A 183 -16.88 9.60 20.72
C SER A 183 -15.46 9.10 20.92
N HIS A 184 -14.48 9.96 20.67
CA HIS A 184 -13.06 9.65 20.88
C HIS A 184 -12.72 9.72 22.37
N HIS A 185 -12.41 8.58 22.98
CA HIS A 185 -11.84 8.49 24.31
C HIS A 185 -10.33 8.73 24.23
N CYS A 186 -9.85 9.82 24.85
CA CYS A 186 -8.44 10.19 24.89
C CYS A 186 -7.82 9.84 26.24
N PHE A 187 -6.59 9.30 26.23
CA PHE A 187 -5.75 9.24 27.41
C PHE A 187 -4.96 10.56 27.55
N ILE A 188 -4.87 11.10 28.76
CA ILE A 188 -3.90 12.15 29.08
C ILE A 188 -2.56 11.46 29.29
N ASN A 189 -1.57 11.80 28.47
CA ASN A 189 -0.19 11.35 28.64
C ASN A 189 0.72 12.57 28.78
N ASN A 190 1.53 12.59 29.82
CA ASN A 190 2.55 13.61 30.06
C ASN A 190 3.90 12.89 29.99
N VAL A 191 4.66 13.15 28.92
CA VAL A 191 6.01 12.60 28.75
C VAL A 191 6.99 13.75 28.92
N VAL A 192 7.89 13.61 29.90
CA VAL A 192 9.02 14.53 30.19
C VAL A 192 10.19 14.22 29.27
#